data_AF-A0A2V7VTN7-F1
#
_entry.id   AF-A0A2V7VTN7-F1
#
_cell.length_a   1.000
_cell.length_b   1.000
_cell.length_c   1.000
_cell.angle_alpha   90.00
_cell.angle_beta   90.00
_cell.angle_gamma   90.00
#
_symmetry.space_group_name_H-M   'P 1'
#
loop_
_entity.id
_entity.type
_entity.pdbx_description
1 polymer ?
#
loop_
_entity_poly.entity_id
_entity_poly.type
_entity_poly.pdbx_seq_one_letter_code
_entity_poly.pdbx_strand_id
1 'polypeptide(L)'
;MSTIERGVSTIPTPGYAETAQTRLEDLRRWREQIPHFVIPPAADATQRLSAVAAIPPEFIELTNVAVANQTSLMRADGAMPAQVRDLMSYADAYAPLVDELEALAQFLDHSVTAARNQAATEALTTYALAQRLAKLPATAHLAPHVADMRRALGRTRKRSPEELAQRAVERAVRAEAKVAKLAKKALKALPAAEAETDPTTDEP
;
A
#
# COMPACT_ATOMS: atom_id res chain seq x y z
N MET A 1 -19.84 49.17 22.40
CA MET A 1 -19.99 47.76 21.99
C MET A 1 -18.91 47.47 20.97
N SER A 2 -17.83 46.81 21.37
CA SER A 2 -16.68 46.54 20.51
C SER A 2 -16.82 45.16 19.86
N THR A 3 -16.96 45.17 18.54
CA THR A 3 -16.87 44.00 17.65
C THR A 3 -15.42 43.54 17.59
N ILE A 4 -15.13 42.33 18.07
CA ILE A 4 -13.84 41.67 17.85
C ILE A 4 -13.97 40.87 16.55
N GLU A 5 -13.45 41.43 15.46
CA GLU A 5 -13.22 40.68 14.23
C GLU A 5 -12.14 39.63 14.51
N ARG A 6 -12.56 38.37 14.55
CA ARG A 6 -11.66 37.22 14.66
C ARG A 6 -11.05 36.99 13.29
N GLY A 7 -9.96 37.70 13.00
CA GLY A 7 -9.14 37.46 11.81
C GLY A 7 -8.62 36.03 11.83
N VAL A 8 -9.22 35.16 11.02
CA VAL A 8 -8.63 33.87 10.66
C VAL A 8 -7.40 34.20 9.82
N SER A 9 -6.23 34.16 10.45
CA SER A 9 -4.96 34.27 9.76
C SER A 9 -4.80 33.06 8.85
N THR A 10 -5.09 33.23 7.56
CA THR A 10 -4.81 32.23 6.53
C THR A 10 -3.32 32.31 6.21
N ILE A 11 -2.48 31.68 7.03
CA ILE A 11 -1.11 31.39 6.62
C ILE A 11 -1.24 30.49 5.37
N PRO A 12 -0.65 30.87 4.22
CA PRO A 12 -0.65 30.02 3.05
C PRO A 12 0.08 28.72 3.44
N THR A 13 -0.68 27.63 3.56
CA THR A 13 -0.09 26.32 3.84
C THR A 13 0.72 25.95 2.60
N PRO A 14 2.05 25.88 2.67
CA PRO A 14 2.83 25.44 1.51
C PRO A 14 2.36 24.05 1.14
N GLY A 15 2.28 23.75 -0.17
CA GLY A 15 1.81 22.46 -0.62
C GLY A 15 2.69 21.35 -0.04
N TYR A 16 2.11 20.44 0.75
CA TYR A 16 2.88 19.36 1.38
C TYR A 16 3.66 18.50 0.38
N ALA A 17 3.20 18.43 -0.88
CA ALA A 17 3.90 17.77 -1.96
C ALA A 17 5.20 18.49 -2.36
N GLU A 18 5.17 19.82 -2.45
CA GLU A 18 6.33 20.64 -2.80
C GLU A 18 7.37 20.61 -1.68
N THR A 19 6.94 20.76 -0.42
CA THR A 19 7.85 20.70 0.73
C THR A 19 8.49 19.32 0.88
N ALA A 20 7.74 18.24 0.65
CA ALA A 20 8.28 16.89 0.64
C ALA A 20 9.30 16.67 -0.49
N GLN A 21 9.07 17.23 -1.68
CA GLN A 21 10.02 17.17 -2.79
C GLN A 21 11.34 17.85 -2.46
N THR A 22 11.30 19.06 -1.89
CA THR A 22 12.51 19.76 -1.44
C THR A 22 13.31 18.92 -0.44
N ARG A 23 12.63 18.28 0.52
CA ARG A 23 13.31 17.41 1.52
C ARG A 23 13.92 16.16 0.88
N LEU A 24 13.29 15.58 -0.14
CA LEU A 24 13.88 14.47 -0.89
C LEU A 24 15.11 14.90 -1.68
N GLU A 25 15.13 16.11 -2.24
CA GLU A 25 16.32 16.66 -2.90
C GLU A 25 17.46 16.89 -1.92
N ASP A 26 17.16 17.42 -0.72
CA ASP A 26 18.14 17.59 0.35
C ASP A 26 18.78 16.24 0.74
N LEU A 27 17.97 15.18 0.90
CA LEU A 27 18.48 13.83 1.19
C LEU A 27 19.34 13.26 0.05
N ARG A 28 18.99 13.56 -1.21
CA ARG A 28 19.81 13.14 -2.36
C ARG A 28 21.16 13.86 -2.38
N ARG A 29 21.19 15.15 -2.04
CA ARG A 29 22.45 15.91 -1.89
C ARG A 29 23.30 15.34 -0.77
N TRP A 30 22.70 14.99 0.36
CA TRP A 30 23.43 14.35 1.47
C TRP A 30 24.08 13.04 1.04
N ARG A 31 23.36 12.20 0.28
CA ARG A 31 23.91 10.95 -0.25
C ARG A 31 25.18 11.15 -1.08
N GLU A 32 25.31 12.27 -1.79
CA GLU A 32 26.49 12.58 -2.60
C GLU A 32 27.68 13.06 -1.76
N GLN A 33 27.43 13.53 -0.54
CA GLN A 33 28.44 14.10 0.36
C GLN A 33 29.00 13.07 1.36
N ILE A 34 28.29 11.97 1.59
CA ILE A 34 28.71 10.93 2.55
C ILE A 34 29.88 10.14 1.95
N PRO A 35 31.08 10.18 2.57
CA PRO A 35 32.20 9.36 2.15
C PRO A 35 31.89 7.88 2.40
N HIS A 36 32.45 6.98 1.59
CA HIS A 36 32.24 5.53 1.70
C HIS A 36 30.76 5.07 1.67
N PHE A 37 29.86 5.86 1.07
CA PHE A 37 28.47 5.45 0.90
C PHE A 37 28.36 4.24 -0.04
N VAL A 38 27.83 3.12 0.47
CA VAL A 38 27.64 1.88 -0.30
C VAL A 38 26.15 1.53 -0.35
N ILE A 39 25.65 1.26 -1.55
CA ILE A 39 24.31 0.70 -1.75
C ILE A 39 24.41 -0.82 -1.62
N PRO A 40 23.64 -1.45 -0.71
CA PRO A 40 23.65 -2.91 -0.57
C PRO A 40 23.31 -3.59 -1.90
N PRO A 41 24.13 -4.53 -2.38
CA PRO A 41 23.87 -5.24 -3.64
C PRO A 41 22.70 -6.23 -3.53
N ALA A 42 22.34 -6.62 -2.30
CA ALA A 42 21.24 -7.50 -1.98
C ALA A 42 20.66 -7.15 -0.61
N ALA A 43 19.41 -7.57 -0.36
CA ALA A 43 18.69 -7.28 0.88
C ALA A 43 19.37 -7.89 2.12
N ASP A 44 20.11 -8.98 1.97
CA ASP A 44 20.79 -9.70 3.06
C ASP A 44 22.26 -9.30 3.24
N ALA A 45 22.78 -8.36 2.43
CA ALA A 45 24.19 -7.99 2.46
C ALA A 45 24.62 -7.43 3.83
N THR A 46 23.80 -6.58 4.46
CA THR A 46 24.08 -6.03 5.80
C THR A 46 24.14 -7.12 6.87
N GLN A 47 23.25 -8.11 6.80
CA GLN A 47 23.22 -9.22 7.76
C GLN A 47 24.48 -10.10 7.66
N ARG A 48 25.06 -10.23 6.46
CA ARG A 48 26.32 -10.97 6.26
C ARG A 48 27.52 -10.22 6.85
N LEU A 49 27.49 -8.88 6.83
CA LEU A 49 28.57 -8.04 7.35
C LEU A 49 28.56 -7.94 8.88
N SER A 50 27.39 -8.01 9.51
CA SER A 50 27.24 -7.78 10.95
C SER A 50 28.06 -8.75 11.82
N ALA A 51 28.24 -9.99 11.39
CA ALA A 51 29.02 -10.98 12.12
C ALA A 51 30.51 -10.58 12.28
N VAL A 52 31.09 -9.98 11.23
CA VAL A 52 32.49 -9.50 11.26
C VAL A 52 32.57 -8.10 11.86
N ALA A 53 31.55 -7.26 11.65
CA ALA A 53 31.48 -5.93 12.22
C ALA A 53 31.31 -5.93 13.75
N ALA A 54 30.87 -7.05 14.34
CA ALA A 54 30.73 -7.21 15.80
C ALA A 54 32.06 -7.42 16.55
N ILE A 55 33.20 -7.41 15.84
CA ILE A 55 34.51 -7.53 16.47
C ILE A 55 34.77 -6.30 17.36
N PRO A 56 35.26 -6.47 18.61
CA PRO A 56 35.52 -5.34 19.50
C PRO A 56 36.54 -4.34 18.92
N PRO A 57 36.31 -3.02 19.07
CA PRO A 57 37.23 -2.00 18.56
C PRO A 57 38.63 -2.10 19.18
N GLU A 58 38.73 -2.51 20.46
CA GLU A 58 40.01 -2.72 21.14
C GLU A 58 40.86 -3.81 20.46
N PHE A 59 40.22 -4.89 19.98
CA PHE A 59 40.92 -5.94 19.25
C PHE A 59 41.46 -5.42 17.91
N ILE A 60 40.68 -4.58 17.21
CA ILE A 60 41.09 -3.95 15.95
C ILE A 60 42.29 -3.02 16.18
N GLU A 61 42.30 -2.22 17.25
CA GLU A 61 43.44 -1.36 17.58
C GLU A 61 44.70 -2.14 17.97
N LEU A 62 44.56 -3.18 18.80
CA LEU A 62 45.71 -4.03 19.18
C LEU A 62 46.34 -4.72 17.96
N THR A 63 45.52 -5.21 17.04
CA THR A 63 46.01 -5.81 15.79
C THR A 63 46.66 -4.77 14.88
N ASN A 64 46.11 -3.56 14.77
CA ASN A 64 46.73 -2.45 14.04
C ASN A 64 48.10 -2.08 14.61
N VAL A 65 48.23 -2.00 15.94
CA VAL A 65 49.51 -1.71 16.62
C VAL A 65 50.52 -2.84 16.38
N ALA A 66 50.09 -4.11 16.45
CA ALA A 66 50.95 -5.25 16.17
C ALA A 66 51.48 -5.24 14.72
N VAL A 67 50.62 -4.96 13.73
CA VAL A 67 51.01 -4.85 12.32
C VAL A 67 51.94 -3.66 12.09
N ALA A 68 51.71 -2.52 12.74
CA ALA A 68 52.58 -1.35 12.64
C ALA A 68 54.00 -1.61 13.19
N ASN A 69 54.10 -2.40 14.26
CA ASN A 69 55.38 -2.75 14.88
C ASN A 69 56.10 -3.92 14.18
N GLN A 70 55.35 -4.81 13.52
CA GLN A 70 55.87 -6.03 12.93
C GLN A 70 55.41 -6.19 11.49
N THR A 71 56.27 -5.80 10.54
CA THR A 71 56.00 -5.85 9.10
C THR A 71 55.79 -7.27 8.56
N SER A 72 56.25 -8.32 9.25
CA SER A 72 55.98 -9.71 8.87
C SER A 72 54.50 -10.11 9.02
N LEU A 73 53.72 -9.36 9.80
CA LEU A 73 52.27 -9.55 9.94
C LEU A 73 51.47 -8.81 8.86
N MET A 74 52.12 -7.95 8.07
CA MET A 74 51.49 -7.21 7.00
C MET A 74 51.22 -8.12 5.80
N ARG A 75 49.96 -8.27 5.43
CA ARG A 75 49.56 -8.97 4.21
C ARG A 75 49.80 -8.06 3.01
N ALA A 76 50.32 -8.60 1.91
CA ALA A 76 50.57 -7.85 0.67
C ALA A 76 49.31 -7.14 0.13
N ASP A 77 48.13 -7.77 0.28
CA ASP A 77 46.83 -7.22 -0.14
C ASP A 77 45.99 -6.67 1.03
N GLY A 78 46.61 -6.49 2.21
CA GLY A 78 45.92 -6.03 3.42
C GLY A 78 45.74 -4.52 3.48
N ALA A 79 44.72 -4.05 4.19
CA ALA A 79 44.57 -2.64 4.52
C ALA A 79 45.73 -2.18 5.43
N MET A 80 46.24 -0.97 5.17
CA MET A 80 47.29 -0.39 6.01
C MET A 80 46.72 0.02 7.37
N PRO A 81 47.49 -0.01 8.47
CA PRO A 81 46.99 0.38 9.80
C PRO A 81 46.33 1.77 9.85
N ALA A 82 46.84 2.73 9.06
CA ALA A 82 46.24 4.05 8.94
C ALA A 82 44.84 4.03 8.29
N GLN A 83 44.63 3.17 7.28
CA GLN A 83 43.33 3.01 6.62
C GLN A 83 42.32 2.34 7.54
N VAL A 84 42.74 1.35 8.33
CA VAL A 84 41.85 0.69 9.30
C VAL A 84 41.37 1.69 10.36
N ARG A 85 42.25 2.57 10.85
CA ARG A 85 41.89 3.64 11.80
C ARG A 85 40.93 4.67 11.20
N ASP A 86 41.13 5.04 9.94
CA ASP A 86 40.23 5.95 9.21
C ASP A 86 38.81 5.34 9.07
N LEU A 87 38.72 4.06 8.72
CA LEU A 87 37.45 3.33 8.66
C LEU A 87 36.74 3.24 10.02
N MET A 88 37.48 3.01 11.09
CA MET A 88 36.92 3.02 12.45
C MET A 88 36.42 4.42 12.83
N SER A 89 37.19 5.46 12.53
CA SER A 89 36.81 6.85 12.78
C SER A 89 35.54 7.24 12.01
N TYR A 90 35.42 6.78 10.77
CA TYR A 90 34.20 6.92 9.97
C TYR A 90 33.01 6.21 10.62
N ALA A 91 33.18 4.94 11.02
CA ALA A 91 32.11 4.16 11.64
C ALA A 91 31.59 4.84 12.92
N ASP A 92 32.49 5.29 13.79
CA ASP A 92 32.15 5.95 15.05
C ASP A 92 31.46 7.30 14.84
N ALA A 93 31.90 8.08 13.85
CA ALA A 93 31.33 9.40 13.55
C ALA A 93 29.93 9.31 12.93
N TYR A 94 29.68 8.29 12.10
CA TYR A 94 28.42 8.14 11.36
C TYR A 94 27.38 7.27 12.08
N ALA A 95 27.77 6.43 13.04
CA ALA A 95 26.83 5.62 13.83
C ALA A 95 25.68 6.43 14.46
N PRO A 96 25.92 7.52 15.24
CA PRO A 96 24.82 8.28 15.84
C PRO A 96 23.95 8.99 14.80
N LEU A 97 24.50 9.34 13.63
CA LEU A 97 23.72 9.93 12.53
C LEU A 97 22.73 8.91 11.96
N VAL A 98 23.14 7.64 11.82
CA VAL A 98 22.26 6.56 11.35
C VAL A 98 21.10 6.35 12.32
N ASP A 99 21.39 6.28 13.62
CA ASP A 99 20.37 6.10 14.67
C ASP A 99 19.32 7.22 14.63
N GLU A 100 19.76 8.48 14.51
CA GLU A 100 18.88 9.64 14.43
C GLU A 100 18.02 9.63 13.16
N LEU A 101 18.58 9.22 12.01
CA LEU A 101 17.85 9.11 10.75
C LEU A 101 16.81 7.98 10.79
N GLU A 102 17.12 6.86 11.45
CA GLU A 102 16.16 5.78 11.67
C GLU A 102 15.01 6.24 12.56
N ALA A 103 15.32 6.92 13.68
CA ALA A 103 14.31 7.48 14.57
C ALA A 103 13.41 8.49 13.84
N LEU A 104 14.00 9.38 13.03
CA LEU A 104 13.26 10.33 12.21
C LEU A 104 12.31 9.63 11.23
N ALA A 105 12.78 8.57 10.56
CA ALA A 105 11.94 7.80 9.65
C ALA A 105 10.74 7.16 10.38
N GLN A 106 10.96 6.58 11.55
CA GLN A 106 9.90 6.01 12.38
C GLN A 106 8.88 7.07 12.82
N PHE A 107 9.33 8.27 13.21
CA PHE A 107 8.45 9.36 13.60
C PHE A 107 7.65 9.92 12.43
N LEU A 108 8.23 9.97 11.23
CA LEU A 108 7.52 10.38 10.02
C LEU A 108 6.43 9.37 9.65
N ASP A 109 6.72 8.07 9.70
CA ASP A 109 5.74 7.01 9.46
C ASP A 109 4.58 7.07 10.45
N HIS A 110 4.89 7.29 11.74
CA HIS A 110 3.87 7.51 12.75
C HIS A 110 3.02 8.75 12.43
N SER A 111 3.65 9.86 12.06
CA SER A 111 2.97 11.13 11.77
C SER A 111 2.03 11.01 10.56
N VAL A 112 2.47 10.34 9.48
CA VAL A 112 1.63 10.05 8.31
C VAL A 112 0.44 9.18 8.69
N THR A 113 0.69 8.16 9.52
CA THR A 113 -0.36 7.26 10.01
C THR A 113 -1.36 8.01 10.89
N ALA A 114 -0.89 8.88 11.79
CA ALA A 114 -1.71 9.71 12.65
C ALA A 114 -2.59 10.67 11.84
N ALA A 115 -2.02 11.37 10.85
CA ALA A 115 -2.77 12.26 9.97
C ALA A 115 -3.87 11.52 9.19
N ARG A 116 -3.56 10.32 8.67
CA ARG A 116 -4.55 9.46 8.00
C ARG A 116 -5.64 8.98 8.96
N ASN A 117 -5.26 8.59 10.19
CA ASN A 117 -6.20 8.14 11.19
C ASN A 117 -7.18 9.25 11.58
N GLN A 118 -6.68 10.47 11.78
CA GLN A 118 -7.51 11.63 12.09
C GLN A 118 -8.49 11.93 10.96
N ALA A 119 -8.01 11.98 9.71
CA ALA A 119 -8.86 12.20 8.55
C ALA A 119 -9.92 11.09 8.38
N ALA A 120 -9.54 9.82 8.60
CA ALA A 120 -10.46 8.69 8.52
C ALA A 120 -11.51 8.73 9.64
N THR A 121 -11.12 9.11 10.86
CA THR A 121 -12.04 9.24 11.99
C THR A 121 -13.10 10.30 11.69
N GLU A 122 -12.68 11.47 11.21
CA GLU A 122 -13.61 12.56 10.84
C GLU A 122 -14.53 12.18 9.67
N ALA A 123 -14.02 11.44 8.69
CA ALA A 123 -14.84 10.93 7.59
C ALA A 123 -15.89 9.92 8.10
N LEU A 124 -15.53 9.05 9.03
CA LEU A 124 -16.45 8.05 9.61
C LEU A 124 -17.51 8.69 10.51
N THR A 125 -17.16 9.70 11.31
CA THR A 125 -18.13 10.46 12.12
C THR A 125 -19.12 11.19 11.22
N THR A 126 -18.63 11.85 10.16
CA THR A 126 -19.46 12.53 9.16
C THR A 126 -20.40 11.56 8.45
N TYR A 127 -19.89 10.40 8.03
CA TYR A 127 -20.70 9.35 7.41
C TYR A 127 -21.79 8.82 8.36
N ALA A 128 -21.46 8.58 9.63
CA ALA A 128 -22.43 8.13 10.63
C ALA A 128 -23.53 9.18 10.88
N LEU A 129 -23.17 10.47 10.88
CA LEU A 129 -24.13 11.56 10.97
C LEU A 129 -25.03 11.60 9.72
N ALA A 130 -24.45 11.52 8.52
CA ALA A 130 -25.20 11.49 7.26
C ALA A 130 -26.18 10.32 7.19
N GLN A 131 -25.79 9.13 7.69
CA GLN A 131 -26.69 7.98 7.81
C GLN A 131 -27.90 8.25 8.71
N ARG A 132 -27.71 8.97 9.82
CA ARG A 132 -28.79 9.32 10.75
C ARG A 132 -29.73 10.35 10.11
N LEU A 133 -29.17 11.37 9.46
CA LEU A 133 -29.93 12.41 8.78
C LEU A 133 -30.72 11.88 7.57
N ALA A 134 -30.15 10.96 6.79
CA ALA A 134 -30.83 10.37 5.63
C ALA A 134 -32.12 9.59 6.00
N LYS A 135 -32.31 9.21 7.26
CA LYS A 135 -33.55 8.57 7.74
C LYS A 135 -34.68 9.55 8.03
N LEU A 136 -34.37 10.84 8.20
CA LEU A 136 -35.37 11.86 8.48
C LEU A 136 -36.01 12.32 7.16
N PRO A 137 -37.34 12.53 7.12
CA PRO A 137 -38.02 12.94 5.89
C PRO A 137 -37.54 14.31 5.37
N ALA A 138 -37.15 15.22 6.27
CA ALA A 138 -36.64 16.55 5.89
C ALA A 138 -35.27 16.51 5.17
N THR A 139 -34.46 15.48 5.41
CA THR A 139 -33.09 15.34 4.87
C THR A 139 -32.92 14.06 4.03
N ALA A 140 -34.02 13.54 3.48
CA ALA A 140 -34.02 12.34 2.65
C ALA A 140 -33.16 12.46 1.37
N HIS A 141 -32.91 13.69 0.90
CA HIS A 141 -32.04 13.97 -0.25
C HIS A 141 -30.57 13.56 -0.02
N LEU A 142 -30.15 13.29 1.22
CA LEU A 142 -28.80 12.80 1.53
C LEU A 142 -28.60 11.30 1.27
N ALA A 143 -29.68 10.55 1.01
CA ALA A 143 -29.61 9.10 0.82
C ALA A 143 -28.67 8.64 -0.33
N PRO A 144 -28.63 9.31 -1.51
CA PRO A 144 -27.68 8.95 -2.57
C PRO A 144 -26.22 9.13 -2.14
N HIS A 145 -25.89 10.23 -1.45
CA HIS A 145 -24.52 10.47 -0.96
C HIS A 145 -24.07 9.41 0.05
N VAL A 146 -24.97 8.97 0.94
CA VAL A 146 -24.69 7.87 1.87
C VAL A 146 -24.47 6.55 1.13
N ALA A 147 -25.18 6.29 0.03
CA ALA A 147 -24.97 5.10 -0.80
C ALA A 147 -23.59 5.11 -1.47
N ASP A 148 -23.16 6.26 -2.00
CA ASP A 148 -21.83 6.44 -2.60
C ASP A 148 -20.71 6.26 -1.55
N MET A 149 -20.84 6.91 -0.38
CA MET A 149 -19.89 6.74 0.73
C MET A 149 -19.80 5.27 1.18
N ARG A 150 -20.94 4.57 1.27
CA ARG A 150 -20.98 3.15 1.61
C ARG A 150 -20.24 2.29 0.60
N ARG A 151 -20.39 2.60 -0.69
CA ARG A 151 -19.72 1.90 -1.79
C ARG A 151 -18.21 2.13 -1.72
N ALA A 152 -17.78 3.37 -1.50
CA ALA A 152 -16.37 3.74 -1.35
C ALA A 152 -15.70 3.07 -0.14
N LEU A 153 -16.43 2.91 0.98
CA LEU A 153 -15.94 2.22 2.17
C LEU A 153 -15.67 0.71 1.94
N GLY A 154 -16.09 0.15 0.80
CA GLY A 154 -15.82 -1.25 0.46
C GLY A 154 -16.46 -2.27 1.39
N ARG A 155 -17.37 -1.87 2.29
CA ARG A 155 -18.14 -2.74 3.22
C ARG A 155 -19.20 -3.59 2.52
N THR A 156 -18.93 -4.02 1.29
CA THR A 156 -19.56 -5.22 0.74
C THR A 156 -18.99 -6.41 1.50
N ARG A 157 -19.83 -7.08 2.30
CA ARG A 157 -19.54 -8.35 2.97
C ARG A 157 -18.78 -9.24 1.98
N LYS A 158 -17.51 -9.57 2.26
CA LYS A 158 -16.80 -10.62 1.52
C LYS A 158 -17.65 -11.87 1.71
N ARG A 159 -18.35 -12.28 0.65
CA ARG A 159 -19.10 -13.53 0.69
C ARG A 159 -18.10 -14.66 0.79
N SER A 160 -18.38 -15.65 1.62
CA SER A 160 -17.54 -16.83 1.66
C SER A 160 -17.54 -17.50 0.27
N PRO A 161 -16.47 -18.23 -0.09
CA PRO A 161 -16.45 -19.06 -1.31
C PRO A 161 -17.68 -19.98 -1.39
N GLU A 162 -18.13 -20.45 -0.22
CA GLU A 162 -19.32 -21.30 -0.06
C GLU A 162 -20.62 -20.57 -0.42
N GLU A 163 -20.81 -19.33 0.03
CA GLU A 163 -21.97 -18.49 -0.32
C GLU A 163 -21.99 -18.13 -1.82
N LEU A 164 -20.82 -18.01 -2.45
CA LEU A 164 -20.69 -17.78 -3.89
C LEU A 164 -21.02 -19.04 -4.70
N ALA A 165 -20.55 -20.20 -4.23
CA ALA A 165 -20.86 -21.50 -4.83
C ALA A 165 -22.37 -21.81 -4.74
N GLN A 166 -22.98 -21.61 -3.57
CA GLN A 166 -24.42 -21.81 -3.37
C GLN A 166 -25.27 -20.96 -4.30
N ARG A 167 -24.91 -19.68 -4.50
CA ARG A 167 -25.60 -18.80 -5.46
C ARG A 167 -25.38 -19.17 -6.91
N ALA A 168 -24.21 -19.69 -7.26
CA ALA A 168 -23.94 -20.17 -8.62
C ALA A 168 -24.81 -21.39 -8.93
N VAL A 169 -24.93 -22.32 -7.98
CA VAL A 169 -25.83 -23.48 -8.06
C VAL A 169 -27.28 -23.03 -8.14
N GLU A 170 -27.73 -22.12 -7.29
CA GLU A 170 -29.12 -21.61 -7.31
C GLU A 170 -29.46 -20.92 -8.64
N ARG A 171 -28.50 -20.19 -9.24
CA ARG A 171 -28.65 -19.58 -10.55
C ARG A 171 -28.69 -20.60 -11.69
N ALA A 172 -27.86 -21.64 -11.62
CA ALA A 172 -27.85 -22.74 -12.59
C ALA A 172 -29.19 -23.49 -12.56
N VAL A 173 -29.67 -23.87 -11.38
CA VAL A 173 -30.98 -24.53 -11.20
C VAL A 173 -32.12 -23.65 -11.72
N ARG A 174 -32.08 -22.34 -11.45
CA ARG A 174 -33.11 -21.41 -11.95
C ARG A 174 -33.03 -21.20 -13.47
N ALA A 175 -31.84 -21.31 -14.07
CA ALA A 175 -31.66 -21.26 -15.52
C ALA A 175 -32.18 -22.55 -16.18
N GLU A 176 -31.84 -23.72 -15.64
CA GLU A 176 -32.33 -25.02 -16.13
C GLU A 176 -33.86 -25.13 -16.02
N ALA A 177 -34.44 -24.68 -14.91
CA ALA A 177 -35.89 -24.64 -14.75
C ALA A 177 -36.57 -23.73 -15.79
N LYS A 178 -35.94 -22.60 -16.15
CA LYS A 178 -36.44 -21.72 -17.22
C LYS A 178 -36.32 -22.39 -18.59
N VAL A 179 -35.20 -23.05 -18.89
CA VAL A 179 -34.99 -23.76 -20.16
C VAL A 179 -35.98 -24.91 -20.31
N ALA A 180 -36.18 -25.73 -19.27
CA ALA A 180 -37.15 -26.82 -19.28
C ALA A 180 -38.60 -26.32 -19.47
N LYS A 181 -38.94 -25.17 -18.86
CA LYS A 181 -40.26 -24.55 -19.05
C LYS A 181 -40.45 -24.04 -20.48
N LEU A 182 -39.41 -23.48 -21.08
CA LEU A 182 -39.44 -23.02 -22.48
C LEU A 182 -39.50 -24.21 -23.46
N ALA A 183 -38.76 -25.29 -23.21
CA ALA A 183 -38.80 -26.52 -24.01
C ALA A 183 -40.16 -27.20 -23.99
N LYS A 184 -40.80 -27.33 -22.80
CA LYS A 184 -42.17 -27.85 -22.69
C LYS A 184 -43.19 -26.96 -23.41
N LYS A 185 -43.00 -25.64 -23.38
CA LYS A 185 -43.85 -24.70 -24.12
C LYS A 185 -43.68 -24.86 -25.64
N ALA A 186 -42.46 -25.10 -26.11
CA ALA A 186 -42.17 -25.34 -27.53
C ALA A 186 -42.74 -26.68 -28.02
N LEU A 187 -42.62 -27.76 -27.23
CA LEU A 187 -43.15 -29.08 -27.60
C LEU A 187 -44.68 -29.09 -27.72
N LYS A 188 -45.36 -28.29 -26.89
CA LYS A 188 -46.83 -28.11 -26.97
C LYS A 188 -47.27 -27.22 -28.13
N ALA A 189 -46.33 -26.52 -28.78
CA ALA A 189 -46.60 -25.62 -29.89
C ALA A 189 -46.28 -26.24 -31.27
N LEU A 190 -45.88 -27.52 -31.36
CA LEU A 190 -45.81 -28.21 -32.65
C LEU A 190 -47.24 -28.52 -33.16
N PRO A 191 -47.66 -27.98 -34.32
CA PRO A 191 -48.94 -28.34 -34.92
C PRO A 191 -48.87 -29.73 -35.55
N ALA A 192 -49.94 -30.50 -35.38
CA ALA A 192 -50.20 -31.71 -36.13
C ALA A 192 -50.34 -31.35 -37.62
N ALA A 193 -49.43 -31.85 -38.45
CA ALA A 193 -49.55 -31.84 -39.90
C ALA A 193 -49.61 -33.30 -40.37
N GLU A 194 -50.83 -33.81 -40.48
CA GLU A 194 -51.18 -34.96 -41.32
C GLU A 194 -52.41 -34.59 -42.15
N ALA A 195 -52.52 -35.22 -43.33
CA ALA A 195 -53.51 -35.04 -44.41
C ALA A 195 -53.23 -33.80 -45.29
N GLU A 196 -53.05 -33.88 -46.62
CA GLU A 196 -53.79 -34.66 -47.63
C GLU A 196 -52.99 -34.57 -48.94
N THR A 197 -52.68 -35.68 -49.61
CA THR A 197 -52.24 -35.66 -51.03
C THR A 197 -52.91 -36.80 -51.78
N ASP A 198 -54.00 -36.51 -52.48
CA ASP A 198 -54.36 -37.04 -53.80
C ASP A 198 -55.71 -36.45 -54.27
N PRO A 199 -56.14 -36.56 -55.54
CA PRO A 199 -55.55 -36.15 -56.83
C PRO A 199 -56.57 -35.29 -57.64
N THR A 200 -56.34 -35.02 -58.95
CA THR A 200 -57.26 -34.55 -60.05
C THR A 200 -56.65 -33.33 -60.79
N THR A 201 -56.02 -33.47 -61.98
CA THR A 201 -56.53 -33.62 -63.37
C THR A 201 -56.79 -32.28 -64.09
N ASP A 202 -56.44 -32.28 -65.40
CA ASP A 202 -56.71 -31.34 -66.52
C ASP A 202 -55.87 -30.06 -66.62
N GLU A 203 -55.42 -29.57 -67.77
CA GLU A 203 -55.27 -29.91 -69.23
C GLU A 203 -54.63 -28.61 -69.84
N PRO A 204 -54.39 -28.39 -71.16
CA PRO A 204 -54.62 -29.20 -72.37
C PRO A 204 -53.35 -29.57 -73.17
#